data_AF-A0A124IXV6-F1
#
_entry.id   AF-A0A124IXV6-F1
#
_cell.length_a   1.000
_cell.length_b   1.000
_cell.length_c   1.000
_cell.angle_alpha   90.00
_cell.angle_beta   90.00
_cell.angle_gamma   90.00
#
_symmetry.space_group_name_H-M   'P 1'
#
loop_
_entity.id
_entity.type
_entity.pdbx_description
1 polymer ?
#
loop_
_entity_poly.entity_id
_entity_poly.type
_entity_poly.pdbx_seq_one_letter_code
_entity_poly.pdbx_strand_id
1 'polypeptide(L)'
;MVIKVTGKVRISENMDEYLKASWDEAPFKIWLDIIKGYPDMRKWVAHKKSIPVEIMEILAGDADDRVRFIVAAKNRHPGQLKLANDSGSSVRIG
;
A
#
# COMPACT_ATOMS: atom_id res chain seq x y z
N MET A 1 -20.06 -24.51 -33.22
CA MET A 1 -19.26 -25.65 -32.72
C MET A 1 -17.80 -25.26 -32.96
N VAL A 2 -16.92 -24.99 -32.00
CA VAL A 2 -16.78 -25.29 -30.56
C VAL A 2 -16.12 -24.07 -29.88
N ILE A 3 -16.51 -23.82 -28.63
CA ILE A 3 -15.88 -22.86 -27.73
C ILE A 3 -14.52 -23.41 -27.29
N LYS A 4 -13.47 -22.58 -27.29
CA LYS A 4 -12.27 -22.80 -26.47
C LYS A 4 -11.86 -21.49 -25.81
N VAL A 5 -12.41 -21.27 -24.62
CA VAL A 5 -11.90 -20.30 -23.65
C VAL A 5 -10.59 -20.87 -23.10
N THR A 6 -9.47 -20.25 -23.43
CA THR A 6 -8.22 -20.46 -22.68
C THR A 6 -7.84 -19.13 -22.07
N GLY A 7 -8.08 -19.05 -20.76
CA GLY A 7 -7.77 -17.91 -19.93
C GLY A 7 -6.29 -17.63 -19.94
N LYS A 8 -5.92 -16.52 -20.57
CA LYS A 8 -4.82 -15.67 -20.13
C LYS A 8 -5.39 -14.27 -20.22
N VAL A 9 -5.79 -13.71 -19.08
CA VAL A 9 -6.05 -12.28 -18.99
C VAL A 9 -4.72 -11.63 -19.37
N ARG A 10 -4.64 -11.15 -20.62
CA ARG A 10 -3.64 -10.17 -21.00
C ARG A 10 -3.90 -9.00 -20.08
N ILE A 11 -3.05 -8.82 -19.09
CA ILE A 11 -2.88 -7.52 -18.42
C ILE A 11 -2.63 -6.53 -19.55
N SER A 12 -3.68 -5.79 -19.89
CA SER A 12 -3.73 -4.81 -20.95
C SER A 12 -2.60 -3.82 -20.74
N GLU A 13 -1.71 -3.73 -21.74
CA GLU A 13 -0.52 -2.87 -21.82
C GLU A 13 -0.91 -1.40 -22.02
N ASN A 14 -1.81 -0.86 -21.19
CA ASN A 14 -2.14 0.56 -21.23
C ASN A 14 -1.91 1.22 -19.87
N MET A 15 -0.66 1.11 -19.42
CA MET A 15 -0.13 1.84 -18.26
C MET A 15 -0.16 3.36 -18.50
N ASP A 16 -0.12 3.79 -19.77
CA ASP A 16 -0.12 5.20 -20.18
C ASP A 16 -1.49 5.87 -20.06
N GLU A 17 -2.60 5.15 -20.21
CA GLU A 17 -3.94 5.68 -19.92
C GLU A 17 -4.15 5.88 -18.41
N TYR A 18 -3.50 5.07 -17.58
CA TYR A 18 -3.52 5.19 -16.12
C TYR A 18 -2.69 6.38 -15.61
N LEU A 19 -1.60 6.71 -16.32
CA LEU A 19 -0.70 7.82 -15.98
C LEU A 19 -1.18 9.18 -16.54
N LYS A 20 -2.10 9.19 -17.51
CA LYS A 20 -2.64 10.43 -18.11
C LYS A 20 -3.74 11.11 -17.28
N ALA A 21 -4.32 10.42 -16.29
CA ALA A 21 -5.23 11.04 -15.34
C ALA A 21 -4.45 11.70 -14.20
N SER A 22 -3.82 12.84 -14.51
CA SER A 22 -3.77 14.03 -13.66
C SER A 22 -3.55 13.84 -12.14
N TRP A 23 -2.30 14.00 -11.68
CA TRP A 23 -1.91 14.79 -10.50
C TRP A 23 -2.67 14.73 -9.15
N ASP A 24 -3.48 13.71 -8.87
CA ASP A 24 -3.98 13.44 -7.53
C ASP A 24 -4.06 11.93 -7.32
N GLU A 25 -3.15 11.42 -6.49
CA GLU A 25 -3.20 10.11 -5.84
C GLU A 25 -3.47 8.88 -6.73
N ALA A 26 -2.46 8.02 -6.91
CA ALA A 26 -2.66 6.73 -7.57
C ALA A 26 -3.82 5.97 -6.91
N PRO A 27 -4.80 5.43 -7.68
CA PRO A 27 -5.98 4.81 -7.09
C PRO A 27 -5.60 3.66 -6.15
N PHE A 28 -6.39 3.52 -5.08
CA PHE A 28 -6.22 2.54 -4.00
C PHE A 28 -5.74 1.16 -4.47
N LYS A 29 -6.34 0.66 -5.55
CA LYS A 29 -6.05 -0.68 -6.09
C LYS A 29 -4.58 -0.85 -6.50
N ILE A 30 -3.91 0.18 -7.01
CA ILE A 30 -2.50 0.09 -7.39
C ILE A 30 -1.60 -0.03 -6.17
N TRP A 31 -1.85 0.77 -5.14
CA TRP A 31 -1.12 0.64 -3.88
C TRP A 31 -1.32 -0.73 -3.26
N LEU A 32 -2.54 -1.23 -3.28
CA LEU A 32 -2.89 -2.55 -2.77
C LEU A 32 -2.17 -3.66 -3.54
N ASP A 33 -2.19 -3.59 -4.88
CA ASP A 33 -1.53 -4.56 -5.76
C ASP A 33 0.00 -4.52 -5.54
N ILE A 34 0.59 -3.34 -5.30
CA ILE A 34 2.02 -3.19 -4.98
C ILE A 34 2.37 -3.87 -3.66
N ILE A 35 1.70 -3.53 -2.56
CA ILE A 35 2.08 -4.05 -1.23
C ILE A 35 1.80 -5.56 -1.08
N LYS A 36 0.85 -6.09 -1.87
CA LYS A 36 0.55 -7.53 -1.92
C LYS A 36 1.50 -8.29 -2.85
N GLY A 37 1.80 -7.75 -4.02
CA GLY A 37 2.65 -8.39 -5.02
C GLY A 37 4.13 -8.26 -4.75
N TYR A 38 4.55 -7.19 -4.08
CA TYR A 38 5.95 -6.85 -3.84
C TYR A 38 6.17 -6.46 -2.36
N PRO A 39 6.33 -7.44 -1.45
CA PRO A 39 6.56 -7.18 -0.03
C PRO A 39 7.73 -6.21 0.25
N ASP A 40 8.80 -6.29 -0.55
CA ASP A 40 9.98 -5.43 -0.43
C ASP A 40 9.67 -3.94 -0.72
N MET A 41 8.58 -3.65 -1.43
CA MET A 41 8.15 -2.28 -1.72
C MET A 41 7.36 -1.64 -0.58
N ARG A 42 6.93 -2.38 0.45
CA ARG A 42 6.09 -1.85 1.52
C ARG A 42 6.74 -0.70 2.29
N LYS A 43 8.04 -0.79 2.55
CA LYS A 43 8.81 0.30 3.15
C LYS A 43 8.82 1.54 2.26
N TRP A 44 9.02 1.37 0.96
CA TRP A 44 8.97 2.47 0.00
C TRP A 44 7.58 3.11 -0.07
N VAL A 45 6.51 2.31 -0.06
CA VAL A 45 5.12 2.79 0.00
C VAL A 45 4.87 3.56 1.30
N ALA A 46 5.31 3.03 2.44
CA ALA A 46 5.21 3.73 3.73
C ALA A 46 5.92 5.09 3.71
N HIS A 47 7.02 5.25 2.99
CA HIS A 47 7.70 6.55 2.87
C HIS A 47 6.96 7.58 1.99
N LYS A 48 5.95 7.18 1.21
CA LYS A 48 5.23 8.12 0.34
C LYS A 48 4.47 9.17 1.16
N LYS A 49 4.49 10.40 0.65
CA LYS A 49 3.88 11.56 1.31
C LYS A 49 2.36 11.43 1.39
N SER A 50 1.72 11.05 0.27
CA SER A 50 0.29 10.73 0.20
C SER A 50 0.14 9.28 -0.20
N ILE A 51 -0.55 8.52 0.63
CA ILE A 51 -1.10 7.20 0.33
C ILE A 51 -2.51 7.18 0.92
N PRO A 52 -3.43 6.39 0.33
CA PRO A 52 -4.76 6.22 0.87
C PRO A 52 -4.71 5.73 2.33
N VAL A 53 -5.66 6.19 3.15
CA VAL A 53 -5.71 5.87 4.57
C VAL A 53 -5.83 4.36 4.82
N GLU A 54 -6.56 3.66 3.96
CA GLU A 54 -6.73 2.21 4.02
C GLU A 54 -5.40 1.47 3.78
N ILE A 55 -4.52 2.02 2.94
CA ILE A 55 -3.17 1.47 2.75
C ILE A 55 -2.32 1.68 4.00
N MET A 56 -2.47 2.84 4.64
CA MET A 56 -1.80 3.15 5.89
C MET A 56 -2.24 2.21 7.03
N GLU A 57 -3.54 1.88 7.11
CA GLU A 57 -4.08 0.90 8.07
C GLU A 57 -3.52 -0.50 7.85
N ILE A 58 -3.39 -0.93 6.59
CA ILE A 58 -2.77 -2.22 6.25
C ILE A 58 -1.30 -2.23 6.69
N LEU A 59 -0.54 -1.19 6.35
CA LEU A 59 0.88 -1.08 6.69
C LEU A 59 1.14 -0.91 8.20
N ALA A 60 0.19 -0.36 8.96
CA ALA A 60 0.24 -0.33 10.42
C ALA A 60 0.18 -1.74 11.05
N GLY A 61 -0.18 -2.77 10.28
CA GLY A 61 -0.10 -4.18 10.66
C GLY A 61 1.04 -4.95 10.02
N ASP A 62 1.98 -4.29 9.34
CA ASP A 62 3.03 -5.00 8.61
C ASP A 62 3.95 -5.77 9.56
N ALA A 63 4.52 -6.88 9.08
CA ALA A 63 5.44 -7.69 9.88
C ALA A 63 6.76 -6.96 10.18
N ASP A 64 7.22 -6.07 9.29
CA ASP A 64 8.43 -5.27 9.45
C ASP A 64 8.16 -4.08 10.39
N ASP A 65 8.88 -4.03 11.50
CA ASP A 65 8.79 -2.95 12.49
C ASP A 65 9.19 -1.59 11.92
N ARG A 66 10.07 -1.54 10.93
CA ARG A 66 10.46 -0.30 10.25
C ARG A 66 9.31 0.26 9.43
N VAL A 67 8.53 -0.61 8.78
CA VAL A 67 7.33 -0.19 8.04
C VAL A 67 6.32 0.42 9.00
N ARG A 68 6.04 -0.27 10.12
CA ARG A 68 5.12 0.21 11.15
C ARG A 68 5.60 1.52 11.79
N PHE A 69 6.91 1.66 12.04
CA PHE A 69 7.51 2.89 12.55
C PHE A 69 7.30 4.08 11.60
N ILE A 70 7.55 3.90 10.30
CA ILE A 70 7.34 4.97 9.30
C ILE A 70 5.87 5.38 9.24
N VAL A 71 4.95 4.43 9.41
CA VAL A 71 3.51 4.72 9.46
C VAL A 71 3.16 5.51 10.72
N ALA A 72 3.62 5.09 11.89
CA ALA A 72 3.38 5.79 13.16
C ALA A 72 3.88 7.25 13.12
N ALA A 73 5.04 7.48 12.48
CA ALA A 73 5.63 8.80 12.24
C ALA A 73 4.81 9.74 11.33
N LYS A 74 3.69 9.29 10.77
CA LYS A 74 2.79 10.13 9.98
C LYS A 74 1.72 10.76 10.86
N ASN A 75 1.36 11.99 10.54
CA ASN A 75 0.30 12.70 11.26
C ASN A 75 -1.07 12.04 11.09
N ARG A 76 -1.75 11.77 12.22
CA ARG A 76 -3.18 11.45 12.39
C ARG A 76 -3.75 10.46 11.37
N HIS A 77 -3.73 9.18 11.73
CA HIS A 77 -4.33 8.10 10.94
C HIS A 77 -5.08 7.08 11.82
N PRO A 78 -6.06 6.33 11.28
CA PRO A 78 -6.88 5.39 12.08
C PRO A 78 -6.06 4.29 12.75
N GLY A 79 -4.94 3.87 12.13
CA GLY A 79 -4.03 2.86 12.69
C GLY A 79 -3.27 3.30 13.96
N GLN A 80 -3.40 4.55 14.42
CA GLN A 80 -2.57 5.11 15.49
C GLN A 80 -2.80 4.43 16.84
N LEU A 81 -4.04 4.03 17.16
CA LEU A 81 -4.33 3.29 18.40
C LEU A 81 -3.69 1.88 18.40
N LYS A 82 -3.62 1.24 17.23
CA LYS A 82 -2.95 -0.05 17.07
C LYS A 82 -1.45 0.08 17.33
N LEU A 83 -0.84 1.12 16.77
CA LEU A 83 0.61 1.36 16.88
C LEU A 83 1.02 1.85 18.28
N ALA A 84 0.12 2.51 19.03
CA ALA A 84 0.38 2.92 20.41
C ALA A 84 0.68 1.73 21.34
N ASN A 85 0.19 0.53 21.01
CA ASN A 85 0.43 -0.70 21.75
C ASN A 85 1.38 -1.66 21.00
N ASP A 86 2.14 -1.16 20.03
CA ASP A 86 3.06 -2.01 19.27
C ASP A 86 4.12 -2.66 20.17
N SER A 87 4.50 -3.89 19.81
CA SER A 87 5.61 -4.61 20.44
C SER A 87 6.93 -3.81 20.42
N GLY A 88 7.22 -3.10 19.33
CA GLY A 88 8.40 -2.27 19.17
C GLY A 88 8.26 -0.93 19.86
N SER A 89 9.13 -0.62 20.83
CA SER A 89 9.10 0.66 21.55
C SER A 89 9.28 1.87 20.65
N SER A 90 10.13 1.76 19.63
CA SER A 90 10.31 2.81 18.62
C SER A 90 9.02 3.09 17.83
N VAL A 91 8.22 2.06 17.56
CA VAL A 91 6.94 2.21 16.84
C VAL A 91 5.91 2.96 17.68
N ARG A 92 5.88 2.72 19.00
CA ARG A 92 4.92 3.38 19.91
C ARG A 92 5.12 4.90 20.04
N ILE A 93 6.35 5.37 19.86
CA ILE A 93 6.71 6.79 19.95
C ILE A 93 6.77 7.50 18.60
N GLY A 94 6.61 6.73 17.50
CA GLY A 94 6.52 7.26 16.15
C GLY A 94 5.32 8.17 16.02
#